data_AF-A0A433PNC2-F1
#
_entry.id   AF-A0A433PNC2-F1
#
_cell.length_a   1.000
_cell.length_b   1.000
_cell.length_c   1.000
_cell.angle_alpha   90.00
_cell.angle_beta   90.00
_cell.angle_gamma   90.00
#
_symmetry.space_group_name_H-M   'P 1'
#
loop_
_entity.id
_entity.type
_entity.pdbx_description
1 polymer ?
#
loop_
_entity_poly.entity_id
_entity_poly.type
_entity_poly.pdbx_seq_one_letter_code
_entity_poly.pdbx_strand_id
1 'polypeptide(L)' 'MVDMPTHLGKFKKVPLDGVGATFTLVKAQVHREGANFPAYPFQHQVETEGFAKMAKAMGFGVYGLPGYIIYHIINS' A
#
# COMPACT_ATOMS: atom_id res chain seq x y z
N MET A 1 18.10 6.72 0.98
CA MET A 1 17.23 5.56 0.73
C MET A 1 17.66 4.51 1.75
N VAL A 2 16.90 4.33 2.83
CA VAL A 2 17.25 3.31 3.83
C VAL A 2 16.86 1.96 3.24
N ASP A 3 17.75 0.99 3.30
CA ASP A 3 17.44 -0.37 2.84
C ASP A 3 16.22 -0.89 3.58
N MET A 4 15.24 -1.39 2.82
CA MET A 4 14.06 -2.01 3.40
C MET A 4 14.49 -3.26 4.18
N PRO A 5 14.09 -3.41 5.45
CA PRO A 5 14.63 -4.46 6.31
C PRO A 5 14.00 -5.83 5.98
N THR A 6 14.52 -6.51 4.96
CA THR A 6 14.07 -7.82 4.49
C THR A 6 14.44 -8.97 5.44
N HIS A 7 15.53 -8.79 6.21
CA HIS A 7 16.08 -9.80 7.13
C HIS A 7 15.32 -9.96 8.45
N LEU A 8 14.39 -9.05 8.77
CA LEU A 8 13.64 -9.06 10.03
C LEU A 8 12.46 -10.05 10.07
N GLY A 9 12.34 -10.91 9.06
CA GLY A 9 11.30 -11.93 8.93
C GLY A 9 10.15 -11.54 7.99
N LYS A 10 9.46 -12.56 7.45
CA LYS A 10 8.47 -12.40 6.37
C LYS A 10 7.31 -11.46 6.71
N PHE A 11 6.88 -11.43 7.97
CA PHE A 11 5.69 -10.68 8.40
C PHE A 11 6.05 -9.37 9.13
N LYS A 12 7.31 -8.93 9.07
CA LYS A 12 7.69 -7.63 9.64
C LYS A 12 7.03 -6.52 8.82
N LYS A 13 6.17 -5.74 9.48
CA LYS A 13 5.49 -4.58 8.88
C LYS A 13 6.39 -3.35 8.92
N VAL A 14 6.45 -2.65 7.80
CA VAL A 14 7.11 -1.34 7.66
C VAL A 14 6.05 -0.32 7.23
N PRO A 15 5.92 0.83 7.90
CA PRO A 15 5.01 1.89 7.46
C PRO A 15 5.35 2.37 6.05
N LEU A 16 4.35 2.57 5.20
CA LEU A 16 4.51 3.09 3.84
C LEU A 16 3.65 4.33 3.62
N ASP A 17 4.06 5.23 2.73
CA ASP A 17 3.31 6.44 2.33
C ASP A 17 2.54 6.29 1.02
N GLY A 18 2.81 5.22 0.26
CA GLY A 18 2.19 4.87 -1.02
C GLY A 18 2.19 3.35 -1.19
N VAL A 19 1.29 2.84 -2.02
CA VAL A 19 1.19 1.42 -2.39
C VAL A 19 0.90 1.27 -3.88
N GLY A 20 1.30 0.15 -4.48
CA GLY A 20 0.81 -0.26 -5.79
C GLY A 20 -0.39 -1.22 -5.69
N ALA A 21 -0.97 -1.63 -6.82
CA ALA A 21 -2.11 -2.57 -6.86
C ALA A 21 -1.73 -4.03 -7.16
N THR A 22 -0.50 -4.32 -7.58
CA THR A 22 -0.10 -5.66 -8.03
C THR A 22 -0.42 -6.76 -7.02
N PHE A 23 -0.13 -6.52 -5.74
CA PHE A 23 -0.54 -7.40 -4.65
C PHE A 23 -0.70 -6.59 -3.36
N THR A 24 -1.92 -6.11 -3.11
CA THR A 24 -2.26 -5.30 -1.94
C THR A 24 -3.53 -5.83 -1.29
N LEU A 25 -3.44 -6.22 -0.02
CA LEU A 25 -4.58 -6.68 0.77
C LEU A 25 -5.17 -5.51 1.55
N VAL A 26 -6.46 -5.24 1.33
CA VAL A 26 -7.22 -4.20 2.02
C VAL A 26 -8.31 -4.84 2.86
N LYS A 27 -8.41 -4.46 4.14
CA LYS A 27 -9.55 -4.86 4.98
C LYS A 27 -10.82 -4.22 4.41
N ALA A 28 -11.88 -5.01 4.21
CA ALA A 28 -13.11 -4.52 3.60
C ALA A 28 -13.75 -3.30 4.31
N GLN A 29 -13.53 -3.15 5.62
CA GLN A 29 -13.97 -1.97 6.38
C GLN A 29 -13.37 -0.66 5.86
N VAL A 30 -12.11 -0.67 5.39
CA VAL A 30 -11.44 0.52 4.86
C VAL A 30 -12.19 1.09 3.65
N HIS A 31 -12.61 0.22 2.74
CA HIS A 31 -13.45 0.63 1.60
C HIS A 31 -14.86 1.03 2.03
N ARG A 32 -15.48 0.31 2.98
CA ARG A 32 -16.83 0.64 3.47
C ARG A 32 -16.90 1.99 4.18
N GLU A 33 -15.81 2.44 4.79
CA GLU A 33 -15.72 3.76 5.40
C GLU A 33 -15.43 4.88 4.38
N GLY A 34 -15.19 4.53 3.11
CA GLY A 34 -15.11 5.49 2.00
C GLY A 34 -13.76 5.58 1.31
N ALA A 35 -12.73 4.87 1.77
CA ALA A 35 -11.44 4.88 1.07
C ALA A 35 -11.57 4.21 -0.31
N ASN A 36 -11.19 4.88 -1.37
CA ASN A 36 -11.24 4.35 -2.73
C ASN A 36 -9.97 4.71 -3.52
N PHE A 37 -9.90 4.26 -4.77
CA PHE A 37 -8.85 4.67 -5.71
C PHE A 37 -9.32 5.97 -6.38
N PRO A 38 -8.81 7.15 -5.98
CA PRO A 38 -9.29 8.40 -6.52
C PRO A 38 -8.83 8.56 -7.97
N ALA A 39 -9.78 8.75 -8.87
CA ALA A 39 -9.55 9.12 -10.27
C ALA A 39 -9.14 10.62 -10.42
N TYR A 40 -8.97 11.33 -9.31
CA TYR A 40 -8.59 12.73 -9.23
C TYR A 40 -7.39 12.88 -8.29
N PRO A 41 -6.62 13.99 -8.39
CA PRO A 41 -5.52 14.24 -7.47
C PRO A 41 -6.01 14.39 -6.02
N PHE A 42 -5.60 13.46 -5.17
CA PHE A 42 -5.76 13.52 -3.72
C PHE A 42 -4.39 13.71 -3.07
N GLN A 43 -4.15 14.86 -2.43
CA GLN A 43 -2.83 15.23 -1.90
C GLN A 43 -1.69 15.06 -2.93
N HIS A 44 -1.93 15.51 -4.16
CA HIS A 44 -1.00 15.39 -5.30
C HIS A 44 -0.72 13.96 -5.77
N GLN A 45 -1.50 12.97 -5.32
CA GLN A 45 -1.39 11.58 -5.76
C GLN A 45 -2.70 11.08 -6.39
N VAL A 46 -2.61 10.08 -7.25
CA VAL A 46 -3.77 9.49 -7.95
C VAL A 46 -3.81 7.98 -7.73
N GLU A 47 -4.95 7.35 -8.01
CA GLU A 47 -5.09 5.89 -8.04
C GLU A 47 -4.59 5.20 -6.75
N THR A 48 -3.57 4.36 -6.85
CA THR A 48 -3.09 3.50 -5.76
C THR A 48 -2.27 4.25 -4.72
N GLU A 49 -1.50 5.25 -5.14
CA GLU A 49 -0.79 6.15 -4.22
C GLU A 49 -1.76 7.10 -3.53
N GLY A 50 -2.78 7.58 -4.26
CA GLY A 50 -3.87 8.37 -3.70
C GLY A 50 -4.70 7.61 -2.65
N PHE A 51 -4.98 6.32 -2.92
CA PHE A 51 -5.65 5.43 -1.97
C PHE A 51 -4.88 5.31 -0.65
N ALA A 52 -3.56 5.11 -0.68
CA ALA A 52 -2.73 5.03 0.53
C ALA A 52 -2.79 6.32 1.35
N LYS A 53 -2.75 7.48 0.70
CA LYS A 53 -2.88 8.79 1.36
C LYS A 53 -4.27 8.97 1.97
N MET A 54 -5.33 8.57 1.26
CA MET A 54 -6.70 8.64 1.75
C MET A 54 -6.90 7.74 2.97
N ALA A 55 -6.45 6.48 2.91
CA ALA A 55 -6.52 5.56 4.03
C ALA A 55 -5.80 6.11 5.28
N LYS A 56 -4.61 6.70 5.11
CA LYS A 56 -3.91 7.38 6.20
C LYS A 56 -4.68 8.58 6.76
N ALA A 57 -5.25 9.42 5.89
CA ALA A 57 -6.03 10.59 6.31
C ALA A 57 -7.28 10.19 7.11
N MET A 58 -7.85 9.00 6.83
CA MET A 58 -8.96 8.41 7.57
C MET A 58 -8.53 7.69 8.87
N GLY A 59 -7.25 7.69 9.21
CA GLY A 59 -6.72 7.08 10.43
C GLY A 59 -6.33 5.61 10.31
N PHE A 60 -6.36 5.03 9.10
CA PHE A 60 -5.88 3.67 8.87
C PHE A 60 -4.36 3.61 8.71
N GLY A 61 -3.78 2.49 9.13
CA GLY A 61 -2.38 2.20 8.87
C GLY A 61 -2.16 1.60 7.48
N VAL A 62 -1.07 2.03 6.82
CA VAL A 62 -0.60 1.50 5.53
C VAL A 62 0.79 0.93 5.71
N TYR A 63 0.99 -0.33 5.31
CA TYR A 63 2.20 -1.09 5.61
C TYR A 63 2.65 -1.95 4.43
N GLY A 64 3.97 -2.10 4.30
CA GLY A 64 4.63 -3.07 3.43
C GLY A 64 5.22 -4.23 4.23
N LEU A 65 5.41 -5.35 3.53
CA LEU A 65 6.07 -6.55 4.06
C LEU A 65 7.33 -6.83 3.22
N PRO A 66 8.46 -6.17 3.48
CA PRO A 66 9.65 -6.28 2.65
C PRO A 66 10.25 -7.70 2.63
N GLY A 67 10.05 -8.49 3.68
CA GLY A 67 10.47 -9.89 3.73
C GLY A 67 9.51 -10.87 3.02
N TYR A 68 8.37 -10.40 2.50
CA TYR A 68 7.36 -11.22 1.83
C TYR A 68 7.41 -11.01 0.32
N ILE A 69 8.10 -11.90 -0.39
CA ILE A 69 8.34 -11.78 -1.83
C ILE A 69 7.21 -12.43 -2.62
N ILE A 70 6.64 -11.68 -3.55
CA ILE A 70 5.68 -12.13 -4.56
C ILE A 70 6.31 -11.94 -5.95
N TYR A 71 6.14 -12.93 -6.82
CA TYR A 71 6.63 -12.88 -8.19
C TYR A 71 5.47 -12.49 -9.12
N HIS A 72 5.64 -11.40 -9.86
CA HIS A 72 4.73 -11.03 -10.94
C HIS A 72 5.22 -11.70 -12.23
N ILE A 73 4.30 -12.35 -12.96
CA ILE A 73 4.65 -12.90 -14.27
C ILE A 73 4.97 -11.76 -15.24
N ILE A 74 6.05 -11.91 -16.00
CA ILE A 74 6.35 -11.03 -17.13
C ILE A 74 6.16 -11.90 -18.37
N ASN A 75 5.16 -11.58 -19.18
CA ASN A 75 5.04 -12.19 -20.50
C ASN A 75 6.03 -11.46 -21.42
N SER A 76 7.10 -12.16 -21.76
CA SER A 76 8.05 -11.84 -22.83
C SER A 76 7.50 -12.23 -24.20
#